data_AF-A0A524EIF9-F1
#
_entry.id   AF-A0A524EIF9-F1
#
_cell.length_a   1.000
_cell.length_b   1.000
_cell.length_c   1.000
_cell.angle_alpha   90.00
_cell.angle_beta   90.00
_cell.angle_gamma   90.00
#
_symmetry.space_group_name_H-M   'P 1'
#
loop_
_entity.id
_entity.type
_entity.pdbx_description
1 polymer ?
#
loop_
_entity_poly.entity_id
_entity_poly.type
_entity_poly.pdbx_seq_one_letter_code
_entity_poly.pdbx_strand_id
1 'polypeptide(L)'
;MKEDKFDHEAKRKLTFEKPEPPVAFRIAWYVMASQPGVYLTDYGEAEAQDFEGHASFSAKYNESKVVLELEVQENASRIEMSIQGDNEVDINALGDELIQRLETSIEKYLSLTSEAESKARRALVAKTCWDRLVYYIFEKKPLSDVYYMLAHGREMMIKATEGEAVEPLTLSTSAWLSRFDSLSREEPTPTDLASGLAKKSIEWKKATHMVIEKYL
;
A
#
# COMPACT_ATOMS: atom_id res chain seq x y z
N MET A 1 23.20 -1.29 -2.25
CA MET A 1 22.48 -0.30 -1.42
C MET A 1 23.21 -0.26 -0.09
N LYS A 2 23.68 0.90 0.39
CA LYS A 2 24.20 0.98 1.77
C LYS A 2 22.98 0.87 2.68
N GLU A 3 23.01 0.00 3.68
CA GLU A 3 22.04 0.04 4.77
C GLU A 3 22.14 1.43 5.40
N ASP A 4 21.05 2.18 5.36
CA ASP A 4 20.94 3.40 6.15
C ASP A 4 20.95 2.96 7.61
N LYS A 5 22.04 3.26 8.32
CA LYS A 5 22.10 3.06 9.76
C LYS A 5 21.40 4.23 10.43
N PHE A 6 20.26 3.95 11.03
CA PHE A 6 19.58 4.87 11.93
C PHE A 6 20.03 4.62 13.37
N ASP A 7 20.03 5.69 14.16
CA ASP A 7 20.46 5.62 15.57
C ASP A 7 19.35 5.09 16.50
N HIS A 8 18.09 5.11 16.06
CA HIS A 8 16.94 4.74 16.88
C HIS A 8 15.93 3.85 16.14
N GLU A 9 15.24 2.99 16.91
CA GLU A 9 14.15 2.13 16.47
C GLU A 9 13.01 2.14 17.49
N ALA A 10 11.77 2.28 17.01
CA ALA A 10 10.55 2.18 17.81
C ALA A 10 9.65 1.09 17.24
N LYS A 11 9.21 0.16 18.08
CA LYS A 11 8.30 -0.93 17.70
C LYS A 11 6.92 -0.75 18.31
N ARG A 12 5.88 -1.03 17.55
CA ARG A 12 4.49 -1.12 18.00
C ARG A 12 3.91 -2.46 17.56
N LYS A 13 3.11 -3.07 18.41
CA LYS A 13 2.51 -4.39 18.17
C LYS A 13 1.02 -4.33 18.46
N LEU A 14 0.23 -4.92 17.58
CA LEU A 14 -1.21 -5.11 17.77
C LEU A 14 -1.56 -6.58 17.60
N THR A 15 -2.22 -7.16 18.58
CA THR A 15 -2.83 -8.50 18.45
C THR A 15 -4.26 -8.36 17.96
N PHE A 16 -4.68 -9.22 17.02
CA PHE A 16 -6.01 -9.16 16.42
C PHE A 16 -6.61 -10.55 16.23
N GLU A 17 -7.90 -10.71 16.54
CA GLU A 17 -8.64 -11.95 16.19
C GLU A 17 -9.32 -11.83 14.82
N LYS A 18 -9.64 -10.61 14.42
CA LYS A 18 -10.23 -10.23 13.14
C LYS A 18 -9.67 -8.87 12.72
N PRO A 19 -9.67 -8.54 11.41
CA PRO A 19 -10.11 -9.35 10.28
C PRO A 19 -9.10 -10.46 9.92
N GLU A 20 -9.36 -11.21 8.85
CA GLU A 20 -8.40 -12.20 8.32
C GLU A 20 -7.01 -11.57 8.10
N PRO A 21 -5.90 -12.30 8.32
CA PRO A 21 -4.55 -11.74 8.26
C PRO A 21 -4.21 -10.95 6.98
N PRO A 22 -4.61 -11.37 5.76
CA PRO A 22 -4.39 -10.57 4.56
C PRO A 22 -5.07 -9.20 4.61
N VAL A 23 -6.27 -9.11 5.20
CA VAL A 23 -6.97 -7.83 5.35
C VAL A 23 -6.28 -6.97 6.40
N ALA A 24 -5.93 -7.55 7.54
CA ALA A 24 -5.22 -6.86 8.61
C ALA A 24 -3.91 -6.26 8.09
N PHE A 25 -3.16 -7.03 7.30
CA PHE A 25 -1.96 -6.57 6.60
C PHE A 25 -2.24 -5.41 5.65
N ARG A 26 -3.32 -5.48 4.87
CA ARG A 26 -3.68 -4.39 3.95
C ARG A 26 -4.15 -3.12 4.65
N ILE A 27 -4.84 -3.24 5.79
CA ILE A 27 -5.22 -2.08 6.62
C ILE A 27 -3.95 -1.43 7.19
N ALA A 28 -3.04 -2.23 7.77
CA ALA A 28 -1.77 -1.72 8.29
C ALA A 28 -0.90 -1.09 7.20
N TRP A 29 -0.81 -1.73 6.03
CA TRP A 29 -0.16 -1.16 4.85
C TRP A 29 -0.78 0.19 4.48
N TYR A 30 -2.11 0.28 4.43
CA TYR A 30 -2.81 1.52 4.14
C TYR A 30 -2.47 2.63 5.14
N VAL A 31 -2.47 2.33 6.44
CA VAL A 31 -2.13 3.30 7.50
C VAL A 31 -0.73 3.85 7.32
N MET A 32 0.26 2.98 7.08
CA MET A 32 1.66 3.39 6.89
C MET A 32 1.89 4.10 5.55
N ALA A 33 1.35 3.55 4.46
CA ALA A 33 1.54 4.06 3.10
C ALA A 33 0.70 5.30 2.76
N SER A 34 -0.10 5.79 3.70
CA SER A 34 -0.87 7.04 3.58
C SER A 34 -0.14 8.26 4.14
N GLN A 35 1.02 8.07 4.78
CA GLN A 35 1.82 9.21 5.23
C GLN A 35 2.39 10.00 4.04
N PRO A 36 2.62 11.32 4.18
CA PRO A 36 3.18 12.14 3.12
C PRO A 36 4.55 11.65 2.66
N GLY A 37 4.77 11.61 1.34
CA GLY A 37 6.07 11.25 0.77
C GLY A 37 6.46 9.77 0.93
N VAL A 38 5.53 8.91 1.34
CA VAL A 38 5.80 7.47 1.48
C VAL A 38 5.83 6.73 0.16
N TYR A 39 6.87 5.93 -0.03
CA TYR A 39 7.00 4.97 -1.11
C TYR A 39 7.51 3.63 -0.59
N LEU A 40 7.06 2.57 -1.25
CA LEU A 40 7.43 1.19 -0.96
C LEU A 40 8.86 0.94 -1.42
N THR A 41 9.66 0.31 -0.57
CA THR A 41 11.05 -0.08 -0.85
C THR A 41 11.25 -1.58 -0.88
N ASP A 42 10.40 -2.35 -0.19
CA ASP A 42 10.43 -3.81 -0.20
C ASP A 42 9.08 -4.38 0.23
N TYR A 43 8.75 -5.60 -0.18
CA TYR A 43 7.60 -6.34 0.33
C TYR A 43 7.63 -7.82 -0.05
N GLY A 44 6.84 -8.61 0.67
CA GLY A 44 6.54 -9.98 0.30
C GLY A 44 5.29 -10.49 1.00
N GLU A 45 4.61 -11.41 0.33
CA GLU A 45 3.52 -12.21 0.89
C GLU A 45 3.83 -13.66 0.57
N ALA A 46 4.09 -14.46 1.59
CA ALA A 46 4.28 -15.88 1.43
C ALA A 46 2.91 -16.55 1.23
N GLU A 47 2.75 -17.27 0.12
CA GLU A 47 1.66 -18.22 -0.06
C GLU A 47 2.04 -19.55 0.61
N ALA A 48 2.25 -19.51 1.93
CA ALA A 48 2.43 -20.71 2.75
C ALA A 48 1.08 -21.19 3.30
N GLN A 49 1.09 -22.26 4.08
CA GLN A 49 -0.10 -22.75 4.77
C GLN A 49 -0.67 -21.70 5.74
N ASP A 50 0.20 -20.86 6.30
CA ASP A 50 -0.14 -19.72 7.15
C ASP A 50 0.32 -18.43 6.46
N PHE A 51 -0.49 -17.38 6.52
CA PHE A 51 -0.16 -16.09 5.91
C PHE A 51 0.96 -15.37 6.65
N GLU A 52 2.00 -15.00 5.90
CA GLU A 52 3.07 -14.11 6.34
C GLU A 52 3.25 -12.97 5.33
N GLY A 53 3.08 -11.74 5.79
CA GLY A 53 3.21 -10.54 4.98
C GLY A 53 4.23 -9.58 5.57
N HIS A 54 5.10 -9.02 4.74
CA HIS A 54 5.98 -7.91 5.13
C HIS A 54 5.98 -6.79 4.10
N ALA A 55 6.23 -5.57 4.55
CA ALA A 55 6.41 -4.40 3.71
C ALA A 55 7.33 -3.39 4.38
N SER A 56 8.25 -2.83 3.61
CA SER A 56 9.12 -1.74 4.06
C SER A 56 8.90 -0.50 3.20
N PHE A 57 8.85 0.64 3.86
CA PHE A 57 8.62 1.93 3.23
C PHE A 57 9.69 2.93 3.65
N SER A 58 10.04 3.82 2.73
CA SER A 58 10.78 5.03 3.07
C SER A 58 9.82 6.21 3.13
N ALA A 59 9.96 7.01 4.18
CA ALA A 59 9.15 8.19 4.44
C ALA A 59 10.02 9.38 4.83
N LYS A 60 9.38 10.55 4.87
CA LYS A 60 9.91 11.73 5.57
C LYS A 60 8.91 12.17 6.62
N TYR A 61 9.38 12.37 7.84
CA TYR A 61 8.58 12.86 8.97
C TYR A 61 9.34 13.97 9.67
N ASN A 62 8.72 15.15 9.83
CA ASN A 62 9.39 16.35 10.35
C ASN A 62 10.76 16.63 9.70
N GLU A 63 10.82 16.52 8.36
CA GLU A 63 12.04 16.67 7.53
C GLU A 63 13.12 15.58 7.71
N SER A 64 12.98 14.70 8.71
CA SER A 64 13.85 13.56 8.94
C SER A 64 13.45 12.37 8.07
N LYS A 65 14.45 11.63 7.55
CA LYS A 65 14.19 10.37 6.86
C LYS A 65 13.84 9.32 7.89
N VAL A 66 12.79 8.54 7.63
CA VAL A 66 12.44 7.38 8.44
C VAL A 66 12.17 6.18 7.55
N VAL A 67 12.41 4.99 8.09
CA VAL A 67 12.02 3.70 7.50
C VAL A 67 10.89 3.13 8.34
N LEU A 68 9.84 2.69 7.66
CA LEU A 68 8.67 2.07 8.27
C LEU A 68 8.61 0.60 7.81
N GLU A 69 8.61 -0.34 8.72
CA GLU A 69 8.56 -1.78 8.44
C GLU A 69 7.28 -2.36 9.05
N LEU A 70 6.58 -3.17 8.26
CA LEU A 70 5.36 -3.85 8.61
C LEU A 70 5.59 -5.34 8.52
N GLU A 71 5.21 -6.08 9.55
CA GLU A 71 5.13 -7.53 9.54
C GLU A 71 3.78 -7.99 10.06
N VAL A 72 3.19 -8.99 9.39
CA VAL A 72 1.99 -9.69 9.85
C VAL A 72 2.24 -11.18 9.81
N GLN A 73 2.01 -11.84 10.94
CA GLN A 73 2.17 -13.28 11.12
C GLN A 73 0.85 -13.88 11.59
N GLU A 74 0.24 -14.74 10.77
CA GLU A 74 -1.05 -15.39 11.07
C GLU A 74 -0.99 -16.22 12.35
N ASN A 75 0.04 -17.03 12.53
CA ASN A 75 0.21 -17.90 13.70
C ASN A 75 0.31 -17.13 15.03
N ALA A 76 0.72 -15.87 14.98
CA ALA A 76 0.80 -14.99 16.15
C ALA A 76 -0.40 -14.04 16.25
N SER A 77 -1.31 -14.03 15.27
CA SER A 77 -2.42 -13.07 15.19
C SER A 77 -1.93 -11.65 15.44
N ARG A 78 -0.77 -11.29 14.85
CA ARG A 78 0.00 -10.11 15.25
C ARG A 78 0.40 -9.26 14.06
N ILE A 79 0.19 -7.96 14.21
CA ILE A 79 0.77 -6.90 13.38
C ILE A 79 1.92 -6.29 14.17
N GLU A 80 3.09 -6.21 13.56
CA GLU A 80 4.25 -5.50 14.09
C GLU A 80 4.62 -4.37 13.14
N MET A 81 4.78 -3.16 13.69
CA MET A 81 5.26 -1.99 12.98
C MET A 81 6.56 -1.54 13.62
N SER A 82 7.64 -1.49 12.84
CA SER A 82 8.92 -0.90 13.24
C SER A 82 9.13 0.43 12.53
N ILE A 83 9.67 1.41 13.26
CA ILE A 83 10.02 2.72 12.74
C ILE A 83 11.46 3.00 13.11
N GLN A 84 12.29 3.24 12.10
CA GLN A 84 13.70 3.58 12.26
C GLN A 84 13.95 5.01 11.79
N GLY A 85 14.76 5.77 12.54
CA GLY A 85 15.04 7.17 12.26
C GLY A 85 16.11 7.76 13.17
N ASP A 86 16.55 8.98 12.85
CA ASP A 86 17.63 9.66 13.59
C ASP A 86 17.13 10.45 14.81
N ASN A 87 15.81 10.67 14.92
CA ASN A 87 15.20 11.39 16.03
C ASN A 87 14.22 10.50 16.81
N GLU A 88 14.62 10.07 18.00
CA GLU A 88 13.84 9.20 18.88
C GLU A 88 12.44 9.75 19.20
N VAL A 89 12.32 11.07 19.41
CA VAL A 89 11.03 11.71 19.76
C VAL A 89 10.08 11.64 18.58
N ASP A 90 10.58 11.92 17.37
CA ASP A 90 9.80 11.88 16.14
C ASP A 90 9.32 10.47 15.81
N ILE A 91 10.20 9.45 15.92
CA ILE A 91 9.81 8.07 15.60
C ILE A 91 8.79 7.50 16.61
N ASN A 92 8.87 7.89 17.89
CA ASN A 92 7.90 7.46 18.89
C ASN A 92 6.55 8.13 18.67
N ALA A 93 6.53 9.45 18.42
CA ALA A 93 5.30 10.16 18.11
C ALA A 93 4.60 9.60 16.86
N LEU A 94 5.37 9.32 15.80
CA LEU A 94 4.85 8.68 14.60
C LEU A 94 4.33 7.26 14.88
N GLY A 95 5.04 6.48 15.71
CA GLY A 95 4.60 5.13 16.08
C GLY A 95 3.29 5.13 16.85
N ASP A 96 3.12 6.06 17.78
CA ASP A 96 1.88 6.22 18.55
C ASP A 96 0.71 6.67 17.66
N GLU A 97 0.96 7.55 16.69
CA GLU A 97 -0.04 7.92 15.69
C GLU A 97 -0.45 6.72 14.82
N LEU A 98 0.52 5.97 14.30
CA LEU A 98 0.27 4.85 13.39
C LEU A 98 -0.50 3.72 14.08
N ILE A 99 -0.13 3.36 15.32
CA ILE A 99 -0.85 2.32 16.07
C ILE A 99 -2.28 2.73 16.40
N GLN A 100 -2.50 3.98 16.84
CA GLN A 100 -3.84 4.48 17.13
C GLN A 100 -4.72 4.49 15.87
N ARG A 101 -4.16 4.91 14.73
CA ARG A 101 -4.86 4.89 13.44
C ARG A 101 -5.18 3.47 12.99
N LEU A 102 -4.25 2.53 13.18
CA LEU A 102 -4.47 1.11 12.86
C LEU A 102 -5.60 0.51 13.69
N GLU A 103 -5.60 0.73 15.00
CA GLU A 103 -6.68 0.28 15.90
C GLU A 103 -8.03 0.85 15.45
N THR A 104 -8.09 2.17 15.23
CA THR A 104 -9.31 2.86 14.79
C THR A 104 -9.81 2.31 13.45
N SER A 105 -8.91 2.08 12.47
CA SER A 105 -9.30 1.56 11.17
C SER A 105 -9.75 0.10 11.25
N ILE A 106 -9.16 -0.74 12.11
CA ILE A 106 -9.65 -2.10 12.34
C ILE A 106 -11.04 -2.08 12.97
N GLU A 107 -11.26 -1.25 14.00
CA GLU A 107 -12.58 -1.12 14.63
C GLU A 107 -13.67 -0.70 13.65
N LYS A 108 -13.40 0.34 12.85
CA LYS A 108 -14.32 0.80 11.80
C LYS A 108 -14.58 -0.29 10.78
N TYR A 109 -13.54 -0.98 10.33
CA TYR A 109 -13.67 -2.08 9.38
C TYR A 109 -14.60 -3.18 9.90
N LEU A 110 -14.44 -3.58 11.16
CA LEU A 110 -15.27 -4.60 11.80
C LEU A 110 -16.74 -4.16 12.02
N SER A 111 -17.00 -2.86 11.99
CA SER A 111 -18.35 -2.29 12.08
C SER A 111 -19.08 -2.20 10.73
N LEU A 112 -18.38 -2.48 9.63
CA LEU A 112 -18.97 -2.39 8.28
C LEU A 112 -20.02 -3.48 8.04
N THR A 113 -20.99 -3.16 7.18
CA THR A 113 -21.86 -4.17 6.59
C THR A 113 -21.07 -5.05 5.63
N SER A 114 -21.54 -6.28 5.35
CA SER A 114 -20.86 -7.19 4.42
C SER A 114 -20.61 -6.57 3.03
N GLU A 115 -21.53 -5.74 2.53
CA GLU A 115 -21.33 -5.03 1.26
C GLU A 115 -20.20 -3.99 1.37
N ALA A 116 -20.22 -3.15 2.40
CA ALA A 116 -19.20 -2.13 2.61
C ALA A 116 -17.82 -2.75 2.90
N GLU A 117 -17.78 -3.86 3.64
CA GLU A 117 -16.58 -4.64 3.89
C GLU A 117 -15.95 -5.15 2.58
N SER A 118 -16.76 -5.73 1.69
CA SER A 118 -16.31 -6.19 0.37
C SER A 118 -15.73 -5.05 -0.47
N LYS A 119 -16.38 -3.88 -0.47
CA LYS A 119 -15.89 -2.67 -1.17
C LYS A 119 -14.59 -2.14 -0.56
N ALA A 120 -14.49 -2.10 0.78
CA ALA A 120 -13.27 -1.69 1.48
C ALA A 120 -12.10 -2.63 1.18
N ARG A 121 -12.31 -3.96 1.20
CA ARG A 121 -11.28 -4.97 0.82
C ARG A 121 -10.73 -4.69 -0.58
N ARG A 122 -11.61 -4.46 -1.55
CA ARG A 122 -11.23 -4.16 -2.94
C ARG A 122 -10.41 -2.86 -3.03
N ALA A 123 -10.85 -1.80 -2.37
CA ALA A 123 -10.14 -0.52 -2.36
C ALA A 123 -8.74 -0.63 -1.72
N LEU A 124 -8.62 -1.39 -0.62
CA LEU A 124 -7.34 -1.68 0.03
C LEU A 124 -6.37 -2.45 -0.90
N VAL A 125 -6.87 -3.44 -1.64
CA VAL A 125 -6.06 -4.15 -2.65
C VAL A 125 -5.61 -3.19 -3.74
N ALA A 126 -6.50 -2.36 -4.27
CA ALA A 126 -6.15 -1.36 -5.28
C ALA A 126 -5.03 -0.42 -4.80
N LYS A 127 -5.09 0.04 -3.54
CA LYS A 127 -4.04 0.89 -2.95
C LYS A 127 -2.67 0.22 -3.00
N THR A 128 -2.60 -1.05 -2.64
CA THR A 128 -1.33 -1.80 -2.69
C THR A 128 -0.83 -2.02 -4.11
N CYS A 129 -1.73 -2.19 -5.09
CA CYS A 129 -1.35 -2.26 -6.50
C CYS A 129 -0.65 -0.99 -6.96
N TRP A 130 -1.13 0.18 -6.53
CA TRP A 130 -0.50 1.46 -6.89
C TRP A 130 0.86 1.67 -6.22
N ASP A 131 1.01 1.23 -4.97
CA ASP A 131 2.32 1.27 -4.28
C ASP A 131 3.33 0.34 -4.98
N ARG A 132 2.90 -0.88 -5.33
CA ARG A 132 3.71 -1.86 -6.07
C ARG A 132 4.04 -1.41 -7.48
N LEU A 133 3.10 -0.76 -8.16
CA LEU A 133 3.32 -0.23 -9.51
C LEU A 133 4.48 0.76 -9.52
N VAL A 134 4.51 1.68 -8.56
CA VAL A 134 5.63 2.63 -8.39
C VAL A 134 6.94 1.91 -8.09
N TYR A 135 6.91 0.94 -7.17
CA TYR A 135 8.08 0.12 -6.85
C TYR A 135 8.60 -0.66 -8.06
N TYR A 136 7.74 -1.33 -8.83
CA TYR A 136 8.10 -2.08 -10.04
C TYR A 136 8.70 -1.20 -11.13
N ILE A 137 8.21 0.04 -11.28
CA ILE A 137 8.81 1.02 -12.19
C ILE A 137 10.24 1.36 -11.76
N PHE A 138 10.48 1.61 -10.47
CA PHE A 138 11.80 1.96 -9.96
C PHE A 138 12.79 0.78 -10.01
N GLU A 139 12.32 -0.42 -9.69
CA GLU A 139 13.10 -1.66 -9.78
C GLU A 139 13.26 -2.20 -11.20
N LYS A 140 12.74 -1.48 -12.21
CA LYS A 140 12.80 -1.85 -13.64
C LYS A 140 12.31 -3.29 -13.87
N LYS A 141 11.21 -3.66 -13.22
CA LYS A 141 10.55 -4.95 -13.45
C LYS A 141 10.00 -5.03 -14.87
N PRO A 142 9.81 -6.24 -15.42
CA PRO A 142 9.19 -6.43 -16.73
C PRO A 142 7.86 -5.67 -16.87
N LEU A 143 7.57 -5.19 -18.07
CA LEU A 143 6.33 -4.47 -18.38
C LEU A 143 5.08 -5.33 -18.10
N SER A 144 5.18 -6.66 -18.21
CA SER A 144 4.11 -7.59 -17.82
C SER A 144 3.68 -7.43 -16.36
N ASP A 145 4.63 -7.27 -15.43
CA ASP A 145 4.35 -7.07 -14.00
C ASP A 145 3.71 -5.69 -13.75
N VAL A 146 4.22 -4.66 -14.42
CA VAL A 146 3.68 -3.29 -14.39
C VAL A 146 2.24 -3.26 -14.94
N TYR A 147 2.01 -3.94 -16.06
CA TYR A 147 0.70 -4.11 -16.67
C TYR A 147 -0.25 -4.80 -15.71
N TYR A 148 0.17 -5.90 -15.09
CA TYR A 148 -0.67 -6.66 -14.16
C TYR A 148 -1.09 -5.80 -12.98
N MET A 149 -0.17 -5.07 -12.34
CA MET A 149 -0.51 -4.17 -11.23
C MET A 149 -1.49 -3.08 -11.66
N LEU A 150 -1.30 -2.51 -12.85
CA LEU A 150 -2.19 -1.49 -13.38
C LEU A 150 -3.61 -2.05 -13.65
N ALA A 151 -3.69 -3.19 -14.33
CA ALA A 151 -4.96 -3.83 -14.69
C ALA A 151 -5.71 -4.32 -13.45
N HIS A 152 -5.01 -4.97 -12.51
CA HIS A 152 -5.60 -5.49 -11.29
C HIS A 152 -6.07 -4.36 -10.36
N GLY A 153 -5.25 -3.32 -10.16
CA GLY A 153 -5.65 -2.15 -9.37
C GLY A 153 -6.89 -1.45 -9.94
N ARG A 154 -6.97 -1.33 -11.27
CA ARG A 154 -8.16 -0.78 -11.96
C ARG A 154 -9.40 -1.63 -11.69
N GLU A 155 -9.29 -2.94 -11.88
CA GLU A 155 -10.40 -3.87 -11.67
C GLU A 155 -10.91 -3.82 -10.23
N MET A 156 -10.00 -3.75 -9.26
CA MET A 156 -10.35 -3.60 -7.85
C MET A 156 -11.06 -2.27 -7.56
N MET A 157 -10.62 -1.15 -8.18
CA MET A 157 -11.33 0.13 -8.03
C MET A 157 -12.72 0.11 -8.63
N ILE A 158 -12.91 -0.45 -9.83
CA ILE A 158 -14.23 -0.59 -10.46
C ILE A 158 -15.19 -1.35 -9.53
N LYS A 159 -14.69 -2.47 -8.97
CA LYS A 159 -15.45 -3.29 -8.04
C LYS A 159 -15.69 -2.60 -6.69
N ALA A 160 -14.79 -1.74 -6.23
CA ALA A 160 -14.95 -1.00 -4.98
C ALA A 160 -16.00 0.12 -5.09
N THR A 161 -16.16 0.70 -6.28
CA THR A 161 -17.10 1.80 -6.56
C THR A 161 -18.27 1.35 -7.42
N GLU A 162 -18.58 0.05 -7.42
CA GLU A 162 -19.70 -0.51 -8.17
C GLU A 162 -21.03 0.09 -7.68
N GLY A 163 -21.82 0.60 -8.63
CA GLY A 163 -23.06 1.34 -8.35
C GLY A 163 -22.88 2.85 -8.14
N GLU A 164 -21.64 3.36 -8.14
CA GLU A 164 -21.35 4.80 -8.11
C GLU A 164 -21.13 5.35 -9.54
N ALA A 165 -20.97 6.68 -9.65
CA ALA A 165 -20.59 7.30 -10.93
C ALA A 165 -19.21 6.80 -11.38
N VAL A 166 -18.96 6.80 -12.68
CA VAL A 166 -17.67 6.35 -13.24
C VAL A 166 -16.53 7.23 -12.69
N GLU A 167 -15.66 6.61 -11.91
CA GLU A 167 -14.51 7.27 -11.31
C GLU A 167 -13.49 7.68 -12.39
N PRO A 168 -13.02 8.94 -12.43
CA PRO A 168 -11.99 9.39 -13.38
C PRO A 168 -10.70 8.55 -13.37
N LEU A 169 -10.39 7.92 -12.23
CA LEU A 169 -9.31 6.95 -12.10
C LEU A 169 -9.48 5.76 -13.08
N THR A 170 -10.69 5.22 -13.20
CA THR A 170 -10.96 4.04 -14.05
C THR A 170 -10.78 4.35 -15.54
N LEU A 171 -11.13 5.56 -15.96
CA LEU A 171 -10.92 6.03 -17.33
C LEU A 171 -9.45 6.28 -17.62
N SER A 172 -8.75 6.96 -16.71
CA SER A 172 -7.32 7.26 -16.90
C SER A 172 -6.44 6.01 -16.90
N THR A 173 -6.71 5.02 -16.03
CA THR A 173 -6.00 3.73 -16.03
C THR A 173 -6.23 2.95 -17.34
N SER A 174 -7.45 2.96 -17.89
CA SER A 174 -7.76 2.33 -19.18
C SER A 174 -6.94 2.94 -20.33
N ALA A 175 -6.80 4.27 -20.34
CA ALA A 175 -6.00 4.97 -21.34
C ALA A 175 -4.49 4.71 -21.22
N TRP A 176 -4.01 4.27 -20.05
CA TRP A 176 -2.62 3.86 -19.86
C TRP A 176 -2.38 2.42 -20.32
N LEU A 177 -3.31 1.51 -20.04
CA LEU A 177 -3.20 0.11 -20.49
C LEU A 177 -3.07 0.01 -22.00
N SER A 178 -3.83 0.81 -22.76
CA SER A 178 -3.73 0.81 -24.23
C SER A 178 -2.39 1.28 -24.78
N ARG A 179 -1.58 1.99 -23.99
CA ARG A 179 -0.21 2.39 -24.37
C ARG A 179 0.78 1.23 -24.28
N PHE A 180 0.42 0.14 -23.60
CA PHE A 180 1.28 -1.02 -23.42
C PHE A 180 1.08 -2.08 -24.51
N ASP A 181 0.00 -2.01 -25.28
CA ASP A 181 -0.36 -3.02 -26.28
C ASP A 181 0.69 -3.20 -27.39
N SER A 182 1.47 -2.16 -27.68
CA SER A 182 2.52 -2.18 -28.71
C SER A 182 3.93 -2.41 -28.17
N LEU A 183 4.10 -2.64 -26.86
CA LEU A 183 5.39 -2.73 -26.20
C LEU A 183 5.76 -4.18 -25.87
N SER A 184 7.06 -4.46 -25.77
CA SER A 184 7.56 -5.76 -25.30
C SER A 184 7.20 -5.99 -23.83
N ARG A 185 6.63 -7.15 -23.52
CA ARG A 185 6.20 -7.52 -22.15
C ARG A 185 7.33 -7.98 -21.24
N GLU A 186 8.45 -8.38 -21.83
CA GLU A 186 9.62 -8.90 -21.13
C GLU A 186 10.61 -7.80 -20.74
N GLU A 187 10.57 -6.67 -21.46
CA GLU A 187 11.42 -5.53 -21.17
C GLU A 187 10.78 -4.60 -20.13
N PRO A 188 11.59 -3.83 -19.37
CA PRO A 188 11.07 -2.81 -18.48
C PRO A 188 10.30 -1.71 -19.24
N THR A 189 9.41 -1.01 -18.53
CA THR A 189 8.69 0.14 -19.09
C THR A 189 9.68 1.21 -19.60
N PRO A 190 9.53 1.70 -20.84
CA PRO A 190 10.36 2.78 -21.38
C PRO A 190 10.40 4.01 -20.45
N THR A 191 11.56 4.66 -20.31
CA THR A 191 11.80 5.71 -19.30
C THR A 191 10.81 6.89 -19.36
N ASP A 192 10.41 7.29 -20.57
CA ASP A 192 9.44 8.34 -20.82
C ASP A 192 8.04 7.96 -20.31
N LEU A 193 7.61 6.72 -20.57
CA LEU A 193 6.36 6.17 -20.07
C LEU A 193 6.42 5.90 -18.57
N ALA A 194 7.53 5.37 -18.06
CA ALA A 194 7.77 5.07 -16.65
C ALA A 194 7.58 6.31 -15.76
N SER A 195 8.18 7.44 -16.16
CA SER A 195 8.07 8.70 -15.43
C SER A 195 6.64 9.24 -15.40
N GLY A 196 5.93 9.16 -16.53
CA GLY A 196 4.53 9.57 -16.61
C GLY A 196 3.60 8.67 -15.80
N LEU A 197 3.83 7.36 -15.84
CA LEU A 197 3.06 6.36 -15.12
C LEU A 197 3.26 6.46 -13.61
N ALA A 198 4.50 6.68 -13.15
CA ALA A 198 4.80 6.88 -11.73
C ALA A 198 4.07 8.11 -11.18
N LYS A 199 4.07 9.24 -11.92
CA LYS A 199 3.31 10.45 -11.55
C LYS A 199 1.81 10.16 -11.47
N LYS A 200 1.25 9.45 -12.46
CA LYS A 200 -0.18 9.10 -12.44
C LYS A 200 -0.55 8.12 -11.33
N SER A 201 0.34 7.21 -10.99
CA SER A 201 0.16 6.29 -9.86
C SER A 201 -0.01 7.03 -8.54
N ILE A 202 0.68 8.17 -8.34
CA ILE A 202 0.49 9.02 -7.15
C ILE A 202 -0.92 9.64 -7.12
N GLU A 203 -1.45 10.07 -8.27
CA GLU A 203 -2.83 10.57 -8.36
C GLU A 203 -3.84 9.46 -8.05
N TRP A 204 -3.63 8.25 -8.59
CA TRP A 204 -4.49 7.09 -8.32
C TRP A 204 -4.45 6.66 -6.86
N LYS A 205 -3.27 6.70 -6.22
CA LYS A 205 -3.12 6.50 -4.77
C LYS A 205 -4.00 7.46 -3.98
N LYS A 206 -3.99 8.75 -4.31
CA LYS A 206 -4.80 9.78 -3.62
C LYS A 206 -6.30 9.56 -3.84
N ALA A 207 -6.72 9.28 -5.07
CA ALA A 207 -8.13 8.99 -5.34
C ALA A 207 -8.62 7.72 -4.63
N THR A 208 -7.80 6.68 -4.61
CA THR A 208 -8.10 5.43 -3.88
C THR A 208 -8.16 5.67 -2.36
N HIS A 209 -7.27 6.51 -1.83
CA HIS A 209 -7.30 6.89 -0.41
C HIS A 209 -8.65 7.52 -0.01
N MET A 210 -9.17 8.45 -0.82
CA MET A 210 -10.50 9.04 -0.57
C MET A 210 -11.64 8.00 -0.57
N VAL A 211 -11.51 6.92 -1.34
CA VAL A 211 -12.49 5.82 -1.32
C VAL A 211 -12.35 5.00 -0.04
N ILE A 212 -11.13 4.72 0.42
CA ILE A 212 -10.87 3.97 1.66
C ILE A 212 -11.33 4.76 2.90
N GLU A 213 -11.11 6.08 2.93
CA GLU A 213 -11.54 6.96 4.04
C GLU A 213 -13.06 6.97 4.27
N LYS A 214 -13.87 6.60 3.27
CA LYS A 214 -15.32 6.40 3.47
C LYS A 214 -15.63 5.25 4.43
N TYR A 215 -14.68 4.33 4.61
CA TYR A 215 -14.84 3.09 5.37
C TYR A 215 -13.96 3.02 6.63
N LEU A 216 -12.75 3.61 6.61
CA LEU A 216 -11.71 3.45 7.64
C LEU A 216 -11.32 4.72 8.39
#